data_AF-A0A9D4YFJ5-F1
#
_entry.id   AF-A0A9D4YFJ5-F1
#
_cell.length_a   1.000
_cell.length_b   1.000
_cell.length_c   1.000
_cell.angle_alpha   90.00
_cell.angle_beta   90.00
_cell.angle_gamma   90.00
#
_symmetry.space_group_name_H-M   'P 1'
#
loop_
_entity.id
_entity.type
_entity.pdbx_description
1 polymer ?
#
loop_
_entity_poly.entity_id
_entity_poly.type
_entity_poly.pdbx_seq_one_letter_code
_entity_poly.pdbx_strand_id
1 'polypeptide(L)'
;MVNAVATLCRLMDEIVSNEFEHKRGHVCSLLDCIIKQNDMSREDAIQECRERIANTWKDINEECLMPTEVPMPFMTRAINLSRFMDVVYKYKDNYTHSEGLMTSYIKDVLVDPVPI
;
A
#
# COMPACT_ATOMS: atom_id res chain seq x y z
N MET A 1 -13.00 3.19 7.90
CA MET A 1 -11.71 3.88 7.71
C MET A 1 -10.59 2.89 7.88
N VAL A 2 -10.49 2.29 9.08
CA VAL A 2 -9.44 1.31 9.42
C VAL A 2 -9.44 0.12 8.46
N ASN A 3 -10.61 -0.44 8.12
CA ASN A 3 -10.69 -1.56 7.18
C ASN A 3 -10.22 -1.18 5.78
N ALA A 4 -10.62 -0.01 5.27
CA ALA A 4 -10.16 0.48 3.96
C ALA A 4 -8.63 0.67 3.95
N VAL A 5 -8.07 1.30 4.98
CA VAL A 5 -6.61 1.46 5.14
C VAL A 5 -5.92 0.10 5.18
N ALA A 6 -6.42 -0.87 5.95
CA ALA A 6 -5.84 -2.21 6.03
C ALA A 6 -5.89 -2.96 4.69
N THR A 7 -6.99 -2.86 3.96
CA THR A 7 -7.13 -3.42 2.60
C THR A 7 -6.11 -2.82 1.65
N LEU A 8 -5.96 -1.50 1.66
CA LEU A 8 -4.95 -0.80 0.85
C LEU A 8 -3.54 -1.30 1.19
N CYS A 9 -3.19 -1.34 2.47
CA CYS A 9 -1.88 -1.82 2.91
C CYS A 9 -1.60 -3.23 2.40
N ARG A 10 -2.58 -4.14 2.54
CA ARG A 10 -2.46 -5.53 2.10
C ARG A 10 -2.25 -5.65 0.60
N LEU A 11 -3.06 -4.95 -0.21
CA LEU A 11 -2.99 -5.04 -1.66
C LEU A 11 -1.69 -4.47 -2.21
N MET A 12 -1.19 -3.36 -1.63
CA MET A 12 0.07 -2.76 -2.07
C MET A 12 1.27 -3.64 -1.76
N ASP A 13 1.32 -4.21 -0.54
CA ASP A 13 2.36 -5.16 -0.14
C ASP A 13 2.37 -6.38 -1.06
N GLU A 14 1.22 -6.99 -1.26
CA GLU A 14 1.03 -8.18 -2.09
C GLU A 14 1.56 -8.00 -3.52
N ILE A 15 1.22 -6.90 -4.20
CA ILE A 15 1.62 -6.66 -5.59
C ILE A 15 3.14 -6.68 -5.77
N VAL A 16 3.89 -6.11 -4.81
CA VAL A 16 5.34 -5.93 -4.96
C VAL A 16 6.16 -7.03 -4.28
N SER A 17 5.61 -7.73 -3.28
CA SER A 17 6.31 -8.78 -2.56
C SER A 17 6.10 -10.18 -3.17
N ASN A 18 4.97 -10.41 -3.86
CA ASN A 18 4.53 -11.73 -4.30
C ASN A 18 5.61 -12.58 -5.01
N GLU A 19 6.41 -12.00 -5.92
CA GLU A 19 7.47 -12.75 -6.62
C GLU A 19 8.59 -13.20 -5.69
N PHE A 20 8.99 -12.33 -4.77
CA PHE A 20 10.00 -12.66 -3.76
C PHE A 20 9.47 -13.74 -2.82
N GLU A 21 8.19 -13.63 -2.44
CA GLU A 21 7.53 -14.61 -1.58
C GLU A 21 7.48 -16.00 -2.21
N HIS A 22 7.15 -16.09 -3.50
CA HIS A 22 7.21 -17.34 -4.25
C HIS A 22 8.61 -17.96 -4.26
N LYS A 23 9.65 -17.14 -4.50
CA LYS A 23 11.04 -17.61 -4.56
C LYS A 23 11.51 -18.23 -3.24
N ARG A 24 11.01 -17.77 -2.11
CA ARG A 24 11.34 -18.32 -0.77
C ARG A 24 10.41 -19.48 -0.34
N GLY A 25 9.53 -19.95 -1.22
CA GLY A 25 8.61 -21.06 -0.93
C GLY A 25 7.41 -20.67 -0.07
N HIS A 26 6.97 -19.41 -0.14
CA HIS A 26 5.70 -19.01 0.49
C HIS A 26 4.54 -19.79 -0.14
N VAL A 27 3.66 -20.34 0.69
CA VAL A 27 2.71 -21.38 0.27
C VAL A 27 1.49 -20.82 -0.45
N CYS A 28 0.98 -19.67 -0.01
CA CYS A 28 -0.21 -19.08 -0.61
C CYS A 28 -0.28 -17.59 -0.32
N SER A 29 -0.23 -16.80 -1.38
CA SER A 29 -0.38 -15.34 -1.33
C SER A 29 -1.81 -14.92 -1.71
N LEU A 30 -2.20 -13.67 -1.45
CA LEU A 30 -3.53 -13.18 -1.83
C LEU A 30 -3.69 -13.18 -3.36
N LEU A 31 -2.62 -12.87 -4.11
CA LEU A 31 -2.66 -12.87 -5.56
C LEU A 31 -2.93 -14.28 -6.10
N ASP A 32 -2.34 -15.32 -5.50
CA ASP A 32 -2.59 -16.72 -5.87
C ASP A 32 -4.04 -17.13 -5.64
N CYS A 33 -4.63 -16.62 -4.56
CA CYS A 33 -6.04 -16.86 -4.26
C CYS A 33 -6.93 -16.25 -5.34
N ILE A 34 -6.67 -15.00 -5.76
CA ILE A 34 -7.42 -14.29 -6.79
C ILE A 34 -7.29 -15.01 -8.14
N ILE A 35 -6.06 -15.33 -8.54
CA ILE A 35 -5.74 -16.08 -9.77
C ILE A 35 -6.54 -17.39 -9.82
N LYS A 36 -6.50 -18.17 -8.74
CA LYS A 36 -7.15 -19.47 -8.67
C LYS A 36 -8.67 -19.39 -8.60
N GLN A 37 -9.23 -18.38 -7.93
CA GLN A 37 -10.67 -18.23 -7.79
C GLN A 37 -11.35 -17.75 -9.08
N ASN A 38 -10.67 -16.89 -9.84
CA ASN A 38 -11.24 -16.25 -11.01
C ASN A 38 -10.72 -16.82 -12.35
N ASP A 39 -9.84 -17.83 -12.31
CA ASP A 39 -9.19 -18.43 -13.49
C ASP A 39 -8.57 -17.39 -14.43
N MET A 40 -7.74 -16.50 -13.86
CA MET A 40 -7.17 -15.34 -14.56
C MET A 40 -5.65 -15.36 -14.62
N SER A 41 -5.07 -14.56 -15.52
CA SER A 41 -3.62 -14.38 -15.56
C SER A 41 -3.12 -13.61 -14.34
N ARG A 42 -1.80 -13.69 -14.09
CA ARG A 42 -1.17 -12.92 -13.00
C ARG A 42 -1.28 -11.42 -13.26
N GLU A 43 -1.11 -11.00 -14.50
CA GLU A 43 -1.21 -9.61 -14.94
C GLU A 43 -2.62 -9.07 -14.71
N ASP A 44 -3.65 -9.83 -15.05
CA ASP A 44 -5.05 -9.46 -14.81
C ASP A 44 -5.36 -9.36 -13.31
N ALA A 45 -4.85 -10.30 -12.50
CA ALA A 45 -5.01 -10.26 -11.05
C ALA A 45 -4.33 -9.03 -10.42
N ILE A 46 -3.14 -8.66 -10.90
CA ILE A 46 -2.46 -7.43 -10.46
C ILE A 46 -3.28 -6.20 -10.85
N GLN A 47 -3.83 -6.17 -12.06
CA GLN A 47 -4.67 -5.07 -12.53
C GLN A 47 -5.95 -4.96 -11.69
N GLU A 48 -6.59 -6.06 -11.37
CA GLU A 48 -7.75 -6.10 -10.47
C GLU A 48 -7.38 -5.56 -9.07
N CYS A 49 -6.24 -5.97 -8.51
CA CYS A 49 -5.75 -5.44 -7.23
C CYS A 49 -5.52 -3.91 -7.28
N ARG A 50 -4.99 -3.38 -8.39
CA ARG A 50 -4.81 -1.93 -8.59
C ARG A 50 -6.14 -1.18 -8.66
N GLU A 51 -7.13 -1.76 -9.31
CA GLU A 51 -8.49 -1.20 -9.33
C GLU A 51 -9.14 -1.20 -7.94
N ARG A 52 -8.96 -2.28 -7.18
CA ARG A 52 -9.38 -2.37 -5.78
C ARG A 52 -8.68 -1.33 -4.91
N ILE A 53 -7.38 -1.07 -5.10
CA ILE A 53 -6.65 0.02 -4.42
C ILE A 53 -7.25 1.38 -4.77
N ALA A 54 -7.50 1.63 -6.06
CA ALA A 54 -8.08 2.91 -6.51
C ALA A 54 -9.48 3.14 -5.93
N ASN A 55 -10.31 2.10 -5.82
CA ASN A 55 -11.62 2.18 -5.18
C ASN A 55 -11.48 2.36 -3.65
N THR A 56 -10.55 1.66 -3.02
CA THR A 56 -10.28 1.80 -1.58
C THR A 56 -9.84 3.23 -1.22
N TRP A 57 -9.08 3.91 -2.09
CA TRP A 57 -8.78 5.33 -1.92
C TRP A 57 -10.02 6.22 -1.97
N LYS A 58 -11.02 5.90 -2.81
CA LYS A 58 -12.30 6.62 -2.84
C LYS A 58 -13.07 6.42 -1.54
N ASP A 59 -13.11 5.20 -1.02
CA ASP A 59 -13.75 4.90 0.26
C ASP A 59 -13.10 5.70 1.41
N ILE A 60 -11.76 5.72 1.47
CA ILE A 60 -11.02 6.54 2.45
C ILE A 60 -11.40 8.02 2.35
N ASN A 61 -11.50 8.55 1.12
CA ASN A 61 -11.86 9.95 0.90
C ASN A 61 -13.30 10.26 1.30
N GLU A 62 -14.25 9.38 0.98
CA GLU A 62 -15.66 9.51 1.34
C GLU A 62 -15.83 9.55 2.87
N GLU A 63 -15.12 8.68 3.59
CA GLU A 63 -15.15 8.65 5.05
C GLU A 63 -14.54 9.90 5.73
N CYS A 64 -13.79 10.71 4.98
CA CYS A 64 -13.28 11.99 5.48
C CYS A 64 -14.24 13.17 5.28
N LEU A 65 -15.39 12.95 4.63
CA LEU A 65 -16.40 13.99 4.44
C LEU A 65 -17.15 14.27 5.76
N MET A 66 -17.51 15.54 5.96
CA MET A 66 -18.23 15.96 7.16
C MET A 66 -19.73 15.61 7.06
N PRO A 67 -20.37 15.20 8.17
CA PRO A 67 -19.78 14.98 9.50
C PRO A 67 -19.02 13.65 9.59
N THR A 68 -17.87 13.65 10.29
CA THR A 68 -17.10 12.44 10.52
C THR A 68 -17.53 11.71 11.80
N GLU A 69 -17.44 10.38 11.82
CA GLU A 69 -17.78 9.55 12.99
C GLU A 69 -16.82 9.75 14.17
N VAL A 70 -15.56 10.07 13.88
CA VAL A 70 -14.51 10.37 14.86
C VAL A 70 -13.80 11.69 14.50
N PRO A 71 -13.14 12.35 15.47
CA PRO A 71 -12.39 13.56 15.18
C PRO A 71 -11.31 13.37 14.10
N MET A 72 -11.17 14.37 13.22
CA MET A 72 -10.19 14.38 12.12
C MET A 72 -8.74 14.03 12.51
N PRO A 73 -8.22 14.39 13.71
CA PRO A 73 -6.88 13.96 14.11
C PRO A 73 -6.69 12.44 14.16
N PHE A 74 -7.73 11.67 14.48
CA PHE A 74 -7.66 10.20 14.44
C PHE A 74 -7.69 9.67 13.01
N MET A 75 -8.58 10.22 12.17
CA MET A 75 -8.65 9.88 10.74
C MET A 75 -7.33 10.16 10.03
N THR A 76 -6.71 11.30 10.35
CA THR A 76 -5.43 11.74 9.76
C THR A 76 -4.31 10.73 9.99
N ARG A 77 -4.27 10.04 11.14
CA ARG A 77 -3.29 8.97 11.38
C ARG A 77 -3.47 7.81 10.42
N ALA A 78 -4.71 7.38 10.19
CA ALA A 78 -5.03 6.30 9.25
C ALA A 78 -4.72 6.70 7.81
N ILE A 79 -5.11 7.91 7.39
CA ILE A 79 -4.81 8.45 6.05
C ILE A 79 -3.30 8.53 5.82
N ASN A 80 -2.53 9.01 6.80
CA ASN A 80 -1.08 9.12 6.67
C ASN A 80 -0.39 7.75 6.61
N LEU A 81 -0.96 6.71 7.23
CA LEU A 81 -0.49 5.33 7.03
C LEU A 81 -0.73 4.87 5.58
N SER A 82 -1.92 5.13 5.01
CA SER A 82 -2.17 4.82 3.59
C SER A 82 -1.21 5.55 2.65
N ARG A 83 -0.93 6.84 2.91
CA ARG A 83 0.05 7.63 2.15
C ARG A 83 1.47 7.08 2.28
N PHE A 84 1.86 6.65 3.47
CA PHE A 84 3.14 6.01 3.69
C PHE A 84 3.29 4.74 2.86
N MET A 85 2.27 3.88 2.85
CA MET A 85 2.26 2.69 1.99
C MET A 85 2.38 3.06 0.51
N ASP A 86 1.64 4.07 0.05
CA ASP A 86 1.69 4.54 -1.34
C ASP A 86 3.10 5.00 -1.76
N VAL A 87 3.82 5.66 -0.85
CA VAL A 87 5.20 6.11 -1.09
C VAL A 87 6.19 4.95 -1.07
N VAL A 88 6.13 4.09 -0.04
CA VAL A 88 7.16 3.09 0.22
C VAL A 88 6.99 1.84 -0.65
N TYR A 89 5.77 1.49 -1.05
CA TYR A 89 5.48 0.29 -1.84
C TYR A 89 5.16 0.60 -3.31
N LYS A 90 5.38 1.84 -3.79
CA LYS A 90 5.02 2.28 -5.13
C LYS A 90 5.56 1.42 -6.27
N TYR A 91 6.81 0.98 -6.14
CA TYR A 91 7.56 0.31 -7.22
C TYR A 91 8.16 -1.03 -6.78
N LYS A 92 8.54 -1.14 -5.51
CA LYS A 92 9.10 -2.33 -4.88
C LYS A 92 8.84 -2.24 -3.38
N ASP A 93 9.11 -3.31 -2.65
CA ASP A 93 9.20 -3.28 -1.19
C ASP A 93 10.44 -2.46 -0.75
N ASN A 94 10.31 -1.14 -0.67
CA ASN A 94 11.36 -0.25 -0.17
C ASN A 94 11.45 -0.26 1.37
N TYR A 95 10.55 -0.94 2.07
CA TYR A 95 10.65 -1.05 3.52
C TYR A 95 11.74 -2.08 3.88
N THR A 96 11.65 -3.28 3.30
CA THR A 96 12.65 -4.34 3.48
C THR A 96 13.94 -4.02 2.70
N HIS A 97 13.81 -3.55 1.46
CA HIS A 97 14.94 -3.22 0.58
C HIS A 97 15.14 -1.71 0.48
N SER A 98 15.49 -1.10 1.61
CA SER A 98 15.54 0.36 1.82
C SER A 98 16.63 1.10 1.04
N GLU A 99 17.53 0.36 0.41
CA GLU A 99 18.54 0.88 -0.52
C GLU A 99 17.85 1.61 -1.69
N GLY A 100 18.26 2.86 -1.91
CA GLY A 100 17.67 3.76 -2.89
C GLY A 100 16.64 4.71 -2.28
N LEU A 101 15.38 4.62 -2.73
CA LEU A 101 14.34 5.64 -2.46
C LEU A 101 14.11 5.88 -0.96
N MET A 102 13.94 4.83 -0.15
CA MET A 102 13.68 5.00 1.28
C MET A 102 14.85 5.69 1.99
N THR A 103 16.08 5.29 1.66
CA THR A 103 17.29 5.95 2.19
C THR A 103 17.36 7.42 1.79
N SER A 104 17.02 7.76 0.53
CA SER A 104 16.96 9.16 0.08
C SER A 104 15.91 9.95 0.86
N TYR A 105 14.69 9.42 1.03
CA TYR A 105 13.64 10.10 1.79
C TYR A 105 14.01 10.32 3.25
N ILE A 106 14.66 9.33 3.89
CA ILE A 106 15.16 9.49 5.26
C ILE A 106 16.17 10.63 5.33
N LYS A 107 17.09 10.71 4.36
CA LYS A 107 18.09 11.78 4.31
C LYS A 107 17.43 13.15 4.15
N ASP A 108 16.55 13.29 3.17
CA ASP A 108 15.88 14.56 2.85
C ASP A 108 15.01 15.09 4.01
N VAL A 109 14.43 14.20 4.82
CA VAL A 109 13.49 14.58 5.89
C VAL A 109 14.17 14.68 7.27
N LEU A 110 15.18 13.86 7.54
CA LEU A 110 15.73 13.66 8.89
C LEU A 110 17.23 13.92 9.04
N VAL A 111 17.99 14.05 7.94
CA VAL A 111 19.46 14.20 7.99
C VAL A 111 19.91 15.51 7.38
N ASP A 112 19.53 15.77 6.14
CA ASP A 112 20.03 16.89 5.36
C ASP A 112 19.13 18.12 5.58
N PRO A 113 19.69 19.27 5.97
CA PRO A 113 18.91 20.49 6.15
C PRO A 113 18.46 21.07 4.80
N VAL A 114 17.29 21.70 4.79
CA VAL A 114 16.86 22.50 3.63
C VAL A 114 17.82 23.69 3.49
N PRO A 115 18.48 23.87 2.32
CA PRO A 115 19.33 25.03 2.09
C PRO A 115 18.56 26.33 2.28
N ILE A 116 19.20 27.31 2.95
CA ILE A 116 18.66 28.65 3.19
C ILE A 116 19.09 29.58 2.07
#